data_AF-A0A519UH84-F1
#
_entry.id   AF-A0A519UH84-F1
#
_cell.length_a   1.000
_cell.length_b   1.000
_cell.length_c   1.000
_cell.angle_alpha   90.00
_cell.angle_beta   90.00
_cell.angle_gamma   90.00
#
_symmetry.space_group_name_H-M   'P 1'
#
loop_
_entity.id
_entity.type
_entity.pdbx_description
1 polymer ?
#
loop_
_entity_poly.entity_id
_entity_poly.type
_entity_poly.pdbx_seq_one_letter_code
_entity_poly.pdbx_strand_id
1 'polypeptide(L)'
;MIKNQKLLALASMVFLCAIGTNDALAQKKKKATTPTTAAPTTPAAGAALKKEGIKAYSEVITSKAKSKTGLFKTHKVDDKWYFEIPDSALNREMLVVTRLAKVPSGVKVGNQQYGGEQLNEQVWQWERRGKQVFIRVPSYSVRADENSDMYQSVKNSNLSSILAAFDIKAYNKDTTGVIIDATDFYNGDIMAIGASDALRKAYKTTVYDATRS
;
A
#
# COMPACT_ATOMS: atom_id res chain seq x y z
N MET A 1 20.93 -25.52 65.41
CA MET A 1 20.98 -25.66 63.93
C MET A 1 21.46 -24.35 63.26
N ILE A 2 22.61 -23.78 63.65
CA ILE A 2 23.10 -22.49 63.10
C ILE A 2 24.63 -22.55 62.90
N LYS A 3 25.12 -23.56 62.16
CA LYS A 3 26.56 -23.65 61.84
C LYS A 3 26.89 -23.87 60.36
N ASN A 4 25.89 -24.13 59.50
CA ASN A 4 26.12 -24.43 58.09
C ASN A 4 25.71 -23.32 57.10
N GLN A 5 25.22 -22.17 57.58
CA GLN A 5 24.84 -21.05 56.68
C GLN A 5 26.01 -20.12 56.32
N LYS A 6 27.10 -20.09 57.09
CA LYS A 6 28.30 -19.29 56.75
C LYS A 6 29.26 -19.99 55.78
N LEU A 7 29.12 -21.30 55.60
CA LEU A 7 29.93 -22.10 54.67
C LEU A 7 29.44 -21.98 53.22
N LEU A 8 28.16 -21.63 53.02
CA LEU A 8 27.58 -21.44 51.69
C LEU A 8 27.84 -20.04 51.10
N ALA A 9 28.08 -19.03 51.93
CA ALA A 9 28.35 -17.66 51.50
C ALA A 9 29.82 -17.41 51.10
N LEU A 10 30.74 -18.30 51.50
CA LEU A 10 32.15 -18.21 51.11
C LEU A 10 32.47 -18.92 49.78
N ALA A 11 31.56 -19.80 49.32
CA ALA A 11 31.70 -20.53 48.06
C ALA A 11 31.20 -19.73 46.83
N SER A 12 30.39 -18.69 47.03
CA SER A 12 29.86 -17.84 45.95
C SER A 12 30.75 -16.63 45.59
N MET A 13 31.77 -16.31 46.40
CA MET A 13 32.69 -15.19 46.16
C MET A 13 34.04 -15.59 45.52
N VAL A 14 34.27 -16.89 45.30
CA VAL A 14 35.48 -17.42 44.62
C VAL A 14 35.21 -17.78 43.16
N PHE A 15 33.95 -17.87 42.73
CA PHE A 15 33.60 -18.17 41.33
C PHE A 15 33.61 -16.95 40.40
N LEU A 16 33.90 -15.74 40.90
CA LEU A 16 33.89 -14.49 40.12
C LEU A 16 35.30 -13.93 39.80
N CYS A 17 36.37 -14.68 40.03
CA CYS A 17 37.76 -14.21 39.80
C CYS A 17 38.64 -15.17 38.98
N ALA A 18 38.06 -16.18 38.33
CA ALA A 18 38.79 -17.11 37.49
C ALA A 18 38.16 -17.22 36.10
N ILE A 19 38.36 -16.21 35.25
CA ILE A 19 38.65 -16.30 33.80
C ILE A 19 39.21 -14.92 33.44
N GLY A 20 40.50 -14.74 33.70
CA GLY A 20 41.20 -13.47 33.55
C GLY A 20 42.65 -13.69 33.16
N THR A 21 42.89 -14.49 32.12
CA THR A 21 44.18 -14.57 31.41
C THR A 21 43.92 -15.11 30.01
N ASN A 22 44.06 -14.27 28.99
CA ASN A 22 44.32 -14.73 27.63
C ASN A 22 45.58 -14.04 27.14
N ASP A 23 46.52 -14.88 26.72
CA ASP A 23 47.87 -14.59 26.32
C ASP A 23 47.99 -13.53 25.22
N ALA A 24 48.97 -12.64 25.42
CA ALA A 24 49.54 -11.83 24.38
C ALA A 24 50.42 -12.70 23.46
N LEU A 25 49.83 -13.19 22.36
CA LEU A 25 50.59 -13.73 21.22
C LEU A 25 50.53 -12.74 20.06
N ALA A 26 51.69 -12.15 19.80
CA ALA A 26 51.97 -11.26 18.68
C ALA A 26 51.66 -11.95 17.33
N GLN A 27 50.69 -11.41 16.58
CA GLN A 27 50.46 -11.78 15.20
C GLN A 27 51.00 -10.70 14.25
N LYS A 28 51.92 -11.14 13.39
CA LYS A 28 52.53 -10.42 12.26
C LYS A 28 51.48 -9.63 11.47
N LYS A 29 51.79 -8.37 11.15
CA LYS A 29 51.11 -7.58 10.11
C LYS A 29 51.03 -8.39 8.81
N LYS A 30 49.82 -8.85 8.47
CA LYS A 30 49.40 -9.09 7.08
C LYS A 30 48.41 -8.00 6.70
N LYS A 31 48.68 -7.43 5.53
CA LYS A 31 47.99 -6.32 4.87
C LYS A 31 46.48 -6.60 4.80
N ALA A 32 45.67 -5.77 5.46
CA ALA A 32 44.22 -5.83 5.35
C ALA A 32 43.80 -5.22 4.00
N THR A 33 43.25 -6.07 3.13
CA THR A 33 42.34 -5.64 2.06
C THR A 33 41.00 -5.33 2.72
N THR A 34 40.46 -4.16 2.43
CA THR A 34 39.17 -3.65 2.90
C THR A 34 38.04 -4.69 2.76
N PRO A 35 37.26 -5.00 3.80
CA PRO A 35 35.99 -5.70 3.63
C PRO A 35 34.99 -4.72 3.02
N THR A 36 34.60 -4.96 1.77
CA THR A 36 33.45 -4.31 1.14
C THR A 36 32.21 -4.61 1.97
N THR A 37 31.66 -3.58 2.62
CA THR A 37 30.33 -3.60 3.21
C THR A 37 29.32 -4.07 2.16
N ALA A 38 28.71 -5.23 2.39
CA ALA A 38 27.57 -5.68 1.63
C ALA A 38 26.43 -4.66 1.81
N ALA A 39 26.06 -4.00 0.71
CA ALA A 39 24.93 -3.09 0.66
C ALA A 39 23.63 -3.84 1.02
N PRO A 40 22.65 -3.17 1.66
CA PRO A 40 21.34 -3.76 1.88
C PRO A 40 20.72 -4.09 0.52
N THR A 41 20.33 -5.35 0.32
CA THR A 41 19.55 -5.79 -0.83
C THR A 41 18.21 -5.05 -0.83
N THR A 42 18.11 -4.02 -1.67
CA THR A 42 16.85 -3.40 -2.06
C THR A 42 15.98 -4.46 -2.74
N PRO A 43 14.74 -4.71 -2.31
CA PRO A 43 13.81 -5.53 -3.07
C PRO A 43 13.63 -4.97 -4.48
N ALA A 44 13.59 -5.88 -5.44
CA ALA A 44 13.62 -5.64 -6.87
C ALA A 44 12.65 -4.54 -7.33
N ALA A 45 13.14 -3.79 -8.32
CA ALA A 45 12.43 -2.82 -9.12
C ALA A 45 10.98 -3.26 -9.44
N GLY A 46 10.01 -2.59 -8.82
CA GLY A 46 8.73 -2.37 -9.48
C GLY A 46 9.05 -1.65 -10.79
N ALA A 47 8.58 -2.23 -11.89
CA ALA A 47 8.78 -1.69 -13.23
C ALA A 47 8.62 -0.17 -13.19
N ALA A 48 9.70 0.56 -13.51
CA ALA A 48 9.61 1.97 -13.78
C ALA A 48 8.65 2.09 -14.96
N LEU A 49 7.39 2.43 -14.66
CA LEU A 49 6.39 2.86 -15.62
C LEU A 49 7.12 3.88 -16.49
N LYS A 50 7.42 3.51 -17.74
CA LYS A 50 7.93 4.45 -18.73
C LYS A 50 6.97 5.64 -18.68
N LYS A 51 7.50 6.81 -18.33
CA LYS A 51 6.76 8.07 -18.32
C LYS A 51 6.44 8.43 -19.78
N GLU A 52 5.51 7.68 -20.38
CA GLU A 52 4.88 8.07 -21.62
C GLU A 52 4.18 9.39 -21.34
N GLY A 53 4.49 10.42 -22.12
CA GLY A 53 3.83 11.71 -22.02
C GLY A 53 2.31 11.58 -22.20
N ILE A 54 1.60 12.65 -21.85
CA ILE A 54 0.15 12.73 -22.08
C ILE A 54 -0.08 12.66 -23.60
N LYS A 55 -0.81 11.64 -24.05
CA LYS A 55 -1.13 11.37 -25.46
C LYS A 55 -2.43 12.05 -25.87
N ALA A 56 -2.71 12.07 -27.17
CA ALA A 56 -4.01 12.49 -27.68
C ALA A 56 -5.12 11.50 -27.28
N TYR A 57 -6.35 12.00 -27.10
CA TYR A 57 -7.51 11.17 -26.71
C TYR A 57 -7.67 9.94 -27.61
N SER A 58 -7.61 10.12 -28.93
CA SER A 58 -7.83 9.05 -29.92
C SER A 58 -6.74 7.98 -29.94
N GLU A 59 -5.56 8.27 -29.40
CA GLU A 59 -4.48 7.29 -29.28
C GLU A 59 -4.71 6.34 -28.09
N VAL A 60 -5.34 6.84 -27.02
CA VAL A 60 -5.64 6.06 -25.81
C VAL A 60 -7.00 5.39 -25.95
N ILE A 61 -8.01 6.15 -26.35
CA ILE A 61 -9.40 5.71 -26.53
C ILE A 61 -9.68 5.63 -28.03
N THR A 62 -9.34 4.47 -28.59
CA THR A 62 -9.50 4.20 -30.03
C THR A 62 -10.96 4.00 -30.41
N SER A 63 -11.26 3.94 -31.70
CA SER A 63 -12.61 3.62 -32.21
C SER A 63 -13.12 2.23 -31.81
N LYS A 64 -12.23 1.33 -31.37
CA LYS A 64 -12.58 0.00 -30.86
C LYS A 64 -13.04 0.01 -29.39
N ALA A 65 -12.93 1.15 -28.71
CA ALA A 65 -13.23 1.27 -27.29
C ALA A 65 -14.71 0.98 -26.98
N LYS A 66 -14.96 0.02 -26.08
CA LYS A 66 -16.29 -0.19 -25.50
C LYS A 66 -16.45 0.73 -24.31
N SER A 67 -17.36 1.68 -24.40
CA SER A 67 -17.51 2.75 -23.39
C SER A 67 -18.81 2.59 -22.62
N LYS A 68 -18.76 2.81 -21.31
CA LYS A 68 -19.93 2.84 -20.44
C LYS A 68 -19.94 4.14 -19.63
N THR A 69 -21.08 4.80 -19.58
CA THR A 69 -21.28 6.00 -18.76
C THR A 69 -21.70 5.60 -17.34
N GLY A 70 -21.10 6.25 -16.35
CA GLY A 70 -21.37 6.08 -14.93
C GLY A 70 -20.85 7.30 -14.15
N LEU A 71 -20.50 7.12 -12.86
CA LEU A 71 -19.81 8.15 -12.07
C LEU A 71 -18.55 8.65 -12.80
N PHE A 72 -17.76 7.69 -13.28
CA PHE A 72 -16.76 7.90 -14.29
C PHE A 72 -17.23 7.23 -15.58
N LYS A 73 -16.83 7.79 -16.71
CA LYS A 73 -17.00 7.10 -17.97
C LYS A 73 -15.84 6.10 -18.10
N THR A 74 -16.17 4.85 -18.30
CA THR A 74 -15.22 3.75 -18.34
C THR A 74 -15.08 3.25 -19.77
N HIS A 75 -13.84 3.07 -20.22
CA HIS A 75 -13.51 2.60 -21.54
C HIS A 75 -12.73 1.29 -21.45
N LYS A 76 -13.17 0.26 -22.16
CA LYS A 76 -12.39 -0.94 -22.41
C LYS A 76 -11.77 -0.86 -23.80
N VAL A 77 -10.45 -0.89 -23.90
CA VAL A 77 -9.70 -0.97 -25.16
C VAL A 77 -8.82 -2.21 -25.08
N ASP A 78 -9.11 -3.20 -25.91
CA ASP A 78 -8.55 -4.54 -25.81
C ASP A 78 -8.73 -5.08 -24.38
N ASP A 79 -7.66 -5.37 -23.64
CA ASP A 79 -7.71 -5.85 -22.25
C ASP A 79 -7.45 -4.77 -21.19
N LYS A 80 -7.36 -3.50 -21.61
CA LYS A 80 -7.13 -2.37 -20.71
C LYS A 80 -8.41 -1.63 -20.37
N TRP A 81 -8.48 -1.20 -19.11
CA TRP A 81 -9.57 -0.42 -18.55
C TRP A 81 -9.09 1.00 -18.24
N TYR A 82 -9.71 1.97 -18.90
CA TYR A 82 -9.43 3.39 -18.70
C TYR A 82 -10.62 4.08 -18.06
N PHE A 83 -10.35 4.96 -17.11
CA PHE A 83 -11.35 5.84 -16.50
C PHE A 83 -11.16 7.26 -17.01
N GLU A 84 -12.24 7.85 -17.53
CA GLU A 84 -12.35 9.28 -17.77
C GLU A 84 -12.99 9.92 -16.52
N ILE A 85 -12.15 10.60 -15.75
CA ILE A 85 -12.53 11.28 -14.49
C ILE A 85 -12.80 12.74 -14.82
N PRO A 86 -14.04 13.23 -14.66
CA PRO A 86 -14.36 14.63 -14.88
C PRO A 86 -13.78 15.49 -13.74
N ASP A 87 -13.40 16.73 -14.05
CA ASP A 87 -12.86 17.67 -13.05
C ASP A 87 -13.87 17.94 -11.92
N SER A 88 -15.16 17.84 -12.20
CA SER A 88 -16.26 17.95 -11.23
C SER A 88 -16.33 16.80 -10.21
N ALA A 89 -15.63 15.70 -10.45
CA ALA A 89 -15.51 14.60 -9.50
C ALA A 89 -14.22 14.65 -8.67
N LEU A 90 -13.24 15.47 -9.07
CA LEU A 90 -12.00 15.63 -8.31
C LEU A 90 -12.25 16.37 -7.00
N ASN A 91 -11.43 16.05 -5.99
CA ASN A 91 -11.48 16.60 -4.63
C ASN A 91 -12.82 16.39 -3.89
N ARG A 92 -13.68 15.50 -4.40
CA ARG A 92 -14.90 15.07 -3.71
C ARG A 92 -14.65 13.78 -2.96
N GLU A 93 -15.20 13.71 -1.75
CA GLU A 93 -15.22 12.50 -0.95
C GLU A 93 -16.29 11.54 -1.49
N MET A 94 -15.90 10.29 -1.71
CA MET A 94 -16.76 9.25 -2.25
C MET A 94 -16.67 8.01 -1.36
N LEU A 95 -17.82 7.49 -0.93
CA LEU A 95 -17.86 6.22 -0.24
C LEU A 95 -17.64 5.07 -1.25
N VAL A 96 -16.60 4.29 -1.05
CA VAL A 96 -16.29 3.11 -1.86
C VAL A 96 -16.53 1.87 -1.02
N VAL A 97 -17.49 1.05 -1.48
CA VAL A 97 -17.85 -0.22 -0.84
C VAL A 97 -17.45 -1.36 -1.75
N THR A 98 -16.57 -2.22 -1.27
CA THR A 98 -16.15 -3.44 -1.96
C THR A 98 -17.03 -4.59 -1.46
N ARG A 99 -17.59 -5.37 -2.39
CA ARG A 99 -18.41 -6.55 -2.09
C ARG A 99 -17.89 -7.78 -2.79
N LEU A 100 -18.05 -8.94 -2.16
CA LEU A 100 -17.70 -10.22 -2.76
C LEU A 100 -18.70 -10.52 -3.88
N ALA A 101 -18.22 -10.75 -5.11
CA ALA A 101 -19.11 -11.18 -6.18
C ALA A 101 -19.60 -12.62 -5.93
N LYS A 102 -18.67 -13.50 -5.54
CA LYS A 102 -18.89 -14.91 -5.23
C LYS A 102 -17.85 -15.37 -4.21
N VAL A 103 -18.18 -16.44 -3.48
CA VAL A 103 -17.29 -17.05 -2.48
C VAL A 103 -17.29 -18.57 -2.71
N PRO A 104 -16.13 -19.25 -2.68
CA PRO A 104 -16.08 -20.71 -2.70
C PRO A 104 -16.72 -21.30 -1.43
N SER A 105 -17.15 -22.56 -1.51
CA SER A 105 -17.80 -23.24 -0.39
C SER A 105 -16.83 -23.53 0.76
N GLY A 106 -17.37 -23.66 1.97
CA GLY A 106 -16.61 -24.09 3.16
C GLY A 106 -15.90 -22.97 3.93
N VAL A 107 -16.16 -21.71 3.57
CA VAL A 107 -15.50 -20.54 4.16
C VAL A 107 -16.22 -20.12 5.43
N LYS A 108 -15.46 -20.03 6.51
CA LYS A 108 -16.00 -19.69 7.85
C LYS A 108 -15.40 -18.39 8.36
N VAL A 109 -15.45 -17.35 7.53
CA VAL A 109 -15.14 -15.97 7.95
C VAL A 109 -16.46 -15.26 8.18
N GLY A 110 -16.65 -14.63 9.34
CA GLY A 110 -17.90 -13.93 9.65
C GLY A 110 -18.17 -12.81 8.63
N ASN A 111 -19.41 -12.70 8.15
CA ASN A 111 -19.86 -11.69 7.18
C ASN A 111 -19.09 -11.70 5.83
N GLN A 112 -18.47 -12.82 5.46
CA GLN A 112 -17.69 -12.98 4.21
C GLN A 112 -17.81 -14.39 3.60
N GLN A 113 -19.01 -14.98 3.70
CA GLN A 113 -19.37 -16.35 3.29
C GLN A 113 -20.20 -16.37 2.00
N TYR A 114 -20.86 -15.25 1.66
CA TYR A 114 -21.81 -15.18 0.56
C TYR A 114 -21.47 -14.06 -0.42
N GLY A 115 -21.88 -14.25 -1.68
CA GLY A 115 -21.85 -13.16 -2.66
C GLY A 115 -22.78 -12.02 -2.25
N GLY A 116 -22.34 -10.78 -2.43
CA GLY A 116 -23.03 -9.56 -2.04
C GLY A 116 -22.58 -9.00 -0.68
N GLU A 117 -21.90 -9.80 0.15
CA GLU A 117 -21.42 -9.31 1.44
C GLU A 117 -20.29 -8.29 1.29
N GLN A 118 -20.29 -7.32 2.21
CA GLN A 118 -19.32 -6.23 2.25
C GLN A 118 -17.97 -6.73 2.76
N LEU A 119 -16.94 -6.47 1.96
CA LEU A 119 -15.56 -6.82 2.24
C LEU A 119 -14.80 -5.67 2.86
N ASN A 120 -15.00 -4.46 2.31
CA ASN A 120 -14.35 -3.25 2.76
C ASN A 120 -15.24 -2.05 2.46
N GLU A 121 -15.08 -1.00 3.25
CA GLU A 121 -15.69 0.31 3.05
C GLU A 121 -14.71 1.39 3.42
N GLN A 122 -14.53 2.36 2.53
CA GLN A 122 -13.57 3.44 2.74
C GLN A 122 -14.00 4.69 1.97
N VAL A 123 -13.74 5.87 2.55
CA VAL A 123 -13.89 7.13 1.83
C VAL A 123 -12.67 7.38 0.98
N TRP A 124 -12.87 7.59 -0.31
CA TRP A 124 -11.83 7.92 -1.28
C TRP A 124 -12.03 9.33 -1.81
N GLN A 125 -10.93 10.05 -1.98
CA GLN A 125 -10.92 11.34 -2.67
C GLN A 125 -9.93 11.26 -3.83
N TRP A 126 -10.41 11.56 -5.04
CA TRP A 126 -9.58 11.61 -6.23
C TRP A 126 -8.94 12.99 -6.34
N GLU A 127 -7.62 13.07 -6.26
CA GLU A 127 -6.87 14.33 -6.29
C GLU A 127 -5.97 14.37 -7.52
N ARG A 128 -6.06 15.42 -8.33
CA ARG A 128 -5.12 15.64 -9.44
C ARG A 128 -3.99 16.56 -8.99
N ARG A 129 -2.73 16.11 -9.14
CA ARG A 129 -1.55 16.98 -9.01
C ARG A 129 -0.56 16.75 -10.14
N GLY A 130 -0.23 17.83 -10.84
CA GLY A 130 0.67 17.79 -11.99
C GLY A 130 0.13 16.86 -13.09
N LYS A 131 0.93 15.85 -13.45
CA LYS A 131 0.59 14.86 -14.50
C LYS A 131 0.00 13.56 -13.95
N GLN A 132 -0.44 13.57 -12.69
CA GLN A 132 -0.93 12.38 -12.00
C GLN A 132 -2.26 12.62 -11.29
N VAL A 133 -3.01 11.55 -11.11
CA VAL A 133 -4.19 11.46 -10.26
C VAL A 133 -3.90 10.50 -9.12
N PHE A 134 -4.28 10.88 -7.90
CA PHE A 134 -4.10 10.10 -6.69
C PHE A 134 -5.45 9.70 -6.13
N ILE A 135 -5.52 8.51 -5.54
CA ILE A 135 -6.59 8.18 -4.60
C ILE A 135 -6.07 8.48 -3.21
N ARG A 136 -6.71 9.42 -2.53
CA ARG A 136 -6.48 9.75 -1.13
C ARG A 136 -7.49 9.04 -0.25
N VAL A 137 -7.07 8.69 0.96
CA VAL A 137 -7.94 8.19 2.02
C VAL A 137 -7.96 9.21 3.15
N PRO A 138 -9.00 10.06 3.24
CA PRO A 138 -9.15 10.99 4.33
C PRO A 138 -9.23 10.27 5.68
N SER A 139 -8.60 10.86 6.70
CA SER A 139 -8.72 10.40 8.08
C SER A 139 -9.50 11.44 8.89
N TYR A 140 -10.47 10.98 9.67
CA TYR A 140 -11.28 11.82 10.55
C TYR A 140 -10.97 11.61 12.03
N SER A 141 -9.85 10.96 12.33
CA SER A 141 -9.41 10.69 13.71
C SER A 141 -9.11 11.97 14.49
N VAL A 142 -8.60 12.99 13.80
CA VAL A 142 -8.33 14.32 14.35
C VAL A 142 -9.09 15.33 13.50
N ARG A 143 -10.05 16.01 14.12
CA ARG A 143 -10.91 17.00 13.46
C ARG A 143 -11.11 18.21 14.35
N ALA A 144 -11.31 19.36 13.72
CA ALA A 144 -11.71 20.61 14.36
C ALA A 144 -13.05 21.06 13.77
N ASP A 145 -13.81 21.84 14.53
CA ASP A 145 -15.01 22.51 14.03
C ASP A 145 -14.63 23.46 12.90
N GLU A 146 -15.41 23.47 11.81
CA GLU A 146 -15.16 24.30 10.63
C GLU A 146 -15.15 25.80 10.95
N ASN A 147 -15.87 26.21 11.99
CA ASN A 147 -15.96 27.61 12.43
C ASN A 147 -14.89 27.99 13.47
N SER A 148 -14.01 27.06 13.87
CA SER A 148 -12.95 27.37 14.83
C SER A 148 -11.70 27.93 14.15
N ASP A 149 -11.01 28.83 14.85
CA ASP A 149 -9.73 29.40 14.41
C ASP A 149 -8.65 28.34 14.13
N MET A 150 -8.79 27.15 14.73
CA MET A 150 -7.83 26.05 14.59
C MET A 150 -8.12 25.14 13.40
N TYR A 151 -9.26 25.29 12.69
CA TYR A 151 -9.68 24.40 11.61
C TYR A 151 -8.60 24.24 10.52
N GLN A 152 -8.07 25.36 10.03
CA GLN A 152 -7.04 25.35 8.97
C GLN A 152 -5.75 24.68 9.46
N SER A 153 -5.35 24.93 10.70
CA SER A 153 -4.15 24.33 11.31
C SER A 153 -4.29 22.81 11.44
N VAL A 154 -5.45 22.32 11.90
CA VAL A 154 -5.73 20.88 12.00
C VAL A 154 -5.81 20.24 10.62
N LYS A 155 -6.48 20.87 9.66
CA LYS A 155 -6.57 20.39 8.28
C LYS A 155 -5.20 20.27 7.61
N ASN A 156 -4.33 21.27 7.79
CA ASN A 156 -2.98 21.24 7.22
C ASN A 156 -2.05 20.23 7.92
N SER A 157 -2.32 19.92 9.20
CA SER A 157 -1.55 18.94 9.95
C SER A 157 -1.95 17.49 9.65
N ASN A 158 -3.17 17.26 9.18
CA ASN A 158 -3.70 15.92 8.89
C ASN A 158 -3.76 15.69 7.38
N LEU A 159 -2.73 15.03 6.84
CA LEU A 159 -2.68 14.69 5.42
C LEU A 159 -3.33 13.33 5.16
N SER A 160 -4.24 13.28 4.19
CA SER A 160 -4.82 12.03 3.69
C SER A 160 -3.75 11.11 3.09
N SER A 161 -3.79 9.82 3.43
CA SER A 161 -2.84 8.84 2.90
C SER A 161 -3.07 8.62 1.40
N ILE A 162 -2.00 8.34 0.65
CA ILE A 162 -2.10 8.02 -0.78
C ILE A 162 -2.29 6.51 -0.89
N LEU A 163 -3.44 6.09 -1.39
CA LEU A 163 -3.75 4.69 -1.68
C LEU A 163 -3.16 4.25 -3.02
N ALA A 164 -3.26 5.10 -4.05
CA ALA A 164 -2.75 4.81 -5.38
C ALA A 164 -2.44 6.10 -6.15
N ALA A 165 -1.60 5.96 -7.17
CA ALA A 165 -1.23 7.03 -8.08
C ALA A 165 -1.33 6.52 -9.53
N PHE A 166 -1.84 7.37 -10.41
CA PHE A 166 -2.07 7.08 -11.81
C PHE A 166 -1.47 8.18 -12.66
N ASP A 167 -0.72 7.81 -13.69
CA ASP A 167 -0.30 8.77 -14.71
C ASP A 167 -1.48 9.13 -15.62
N ILE A 168 -1.64 10.43 -15.91
CA ILE A 168 -2.62 10.89 -16.89
C ILE A 168 -2.17 10.43 -18.27
N LYS A 169 -2.98 9.59 -18.91
CA LYS A 169 -2.71 9.07 -20.26
C LYS A 169 -3.16 10.02 -21.35
N ALA A 170 -4.26 10.73 -21.15
CA ALA A 170 -4.80 11.73 -22.08
C ALA A 170 -5.76 12.69 -21.36
N TYR A 171 -6.09 13.80 -22.02
CA TYR A 171 -7.25 14.63 -21.66
C TYR A 171 -8.49 14.17 -22.43
N ASN A 172 -9.67 14.41 -21.87
CA ASN A 172 -10.91 14.19 -22.61
C ASN A 172 -11.07 15.23 -23.74
N LYS A 173 -12.02 15.01 -24.66
CA LYS A 173 -12.19 15.83 -25.88
C LYS A 173 -12.37 17.32 -25.57
N ASP A 174 -13.03 17.64 -24.47
CA ASP A 174 -13.38 19.01 -24.09
C ASP A 174 -12.43 19.58 -23.01
N THR A 175 -11.38 18.84 -22.63
CA THR A 175 -10.41 19.21 -21.58
C THR A 175 -11.04 19.47 -20.20
N THR A 176 -12.21 18.90 -19.94
CA THR A 176 -12.95 18.93 -18.66
C THR A 176 -12.72 17.70 -17.78
N GLY A 177 -11.77 16.85 -18.17
CA GLY A 177 -11.48 15.61 -17.47
C GLY A 177 -10.19 14.97 -17.95
N VAL A 178 -9.75 13.97 -17.20
CA VAL A 178 -8.50 13.25 -17.41
C VAL A 178 -8.73 11.76 -17.56
N ILE A 179 -7.89 11.11 -18.37
CA ILE A 179 -7.96 9.68 -18.61
C ILE A 179 -6.80 9.01 -17.88
N ILE A 180 -7.11 8.01 -17.06
CA ILE A 180 -6.15 7.16 -16.38
C ILE A 180 -6.31 5.71 -16.83
N ASP A 181 -5.23 4.93 -16.76
CA ASP A 181 -5.27 3.47 -16.89
C ASP A 181 -5.46 2.88 -15.49
N ALA A 182 -6.59 2.21 -15.26
CA ALA A 182 -6.95 1.62 -13.97
C ALA A 182 -6.72 0.10 -13.94
N THR A 183 -6.20 -0.48 -15.02
CA THR A 183 -6.07 -1.94 -15.20
C THR A 183 -5.26 -2.57 -14.08
N ASP A 184 -4.04 -2.09 -13.85
CA ASP A 184 -3.13 -2.65 -12.85
C ASP A 184 -3.65 -2.44 -11.42
N PHE A 185 -4.43 -1.40 -11.18
CA PHE A 185 -5.02 -1.15 -9.87
C PHE A 185 -6.07 -2.19 -9.51
N TYR A 186 -6.95 -2.56 -10.45
CA TYR A 186 -7.99 -3.57 -10.19
C TYR A 186 -7.50 -5.01 -10.35
N ASN A 187 -6.44 -5.24 -11.14
CA ASN A 187 -5.82 -6.56 -11.28
C ASN A 187 -4.81 -6.84 -10.15
N GLY A 188 -4.27 -5.79 -9.54
CA GLY A 188 -3.28 -5.87 -8.49
C GLY A 188 -3.85 -6.31 -7.14
N ASP A 189 -2.94 -6.69 -6.25
CA ASP A 189 -3.28 -7.04 -4.89
C ASP A 189 -3.30 -5.80 -3.97
N ILE A 190 -4.46 -5.17 -3.84
CA ILE A 190 -4.64 -3.93 -3.05
C ILE A 190 -5.58 -4.19 -1.87
N MET A 191 -5.10 -4.04 -0.64
CA MET A 191 -5.90 -4.34 0.57
C MET A 191 -7.21 -3.55 0.64
N ALA A 192 -7.23 -2.33 0.11
CA ALA A 192 -8.42 -1.48 0.12
C ALA A 192 -9.59 -2.04 -0.72
N ILE A 193 -9.32 -2.94 -1.69
CA ILE A 193 -10.35 -3.53 -2.58
C ILE A 193 -10.26 -5.05 -2.73
N GLY A 194 -9.23 -5.69 -2.17
CA GLY A 194 -9.01 -7.13 -2.20
C GLY A 194 -9.46 -7.85 -0.92
N ALA A 195 -9.13 -9.14 -0.79
CA ALA A 195 -9.42 -9.92 0.42
C ALA A 195 -8.85 -9.27 1.68
N SER A 196 -9.68 -9.27 2.72
CA SER A 196 -9.29 -9.01 4.10
C SER A 196 -8.28 -10.04 4.60
N ASP A 197 -7.51 -9.69 5.62
CA ASP A 197 -6.55 -10.60 6.26
C ASP A 197 -7.20 -11.87 6.79
N ALA A 198 -8.43 -11.77 7.31
CA ALA A 198 -9.21 -12.92 7.77
C ALA A 198 -9.50 -13.88 6.62
N LEU A 199 -9.88 -13.35 5.46
CA LEU A 199 -10.18 -14.13 4.27
C LEU A 199 -8.91 -14.77 3.68
N ARG A 200 -7.81 -14.00 3.62
CA ARG A 200 -6.48 -14.52 3.24
C ARG A 200 -6.03 -15.67 4.12
N LYS A 201 -6.13 -15.51 5.44
CA LYS A 201 -5.79 -16.54 6.42
C LYS A 201 -6.65 -17.79 6.26
N ALA A 202 -7.96 -17.62 6.00
CA ALA A 202 -8.86 -18.73 5.79
C ALA A 202 -8.50 -19.55 4.53
N TYR A 203 -8.08 -18.89 3.45
CA TYR A 203 -7.65 -19.57 2.22
C TYR A 203 -6.17 -19.91 2.16
N LYS A 204 -5.38 -19.51 3.16
CA LYS A 204 -3.92 -19.60 3.14
C LYS A 204 -3.32 -18.91 1.90
N THR A 205 -3.93 -17.82 1.47
CA THR A 205 -3.44 -16.98 0.36
C THR A 205 -2.65 -15.81 0.91
N THR A 206 -1.53 -15.48 0.27
CA THR A 206 -0.67 -14.36 0.66
C THR A 206 -0.80 -13.18 -0.30
N VAL A 207 -0.83 -13.46 -1.61
CA VAL A 207 -0.89 -12.45 -2.68
C VAL A 207 -1.82 -12.93 -3.81
N TYR A 208 -2.50 -12.00 -4.47
CA TYR A 208 -3.24 -12.29 -5.72
C TYR A 208 -2.33 -12.32 -6.95
N ASP A 209 -2.59 -13.27 -7.85
CA ASP A 209 -1.90 -13.33 -9.14
C ASP A 209 -2.52 -12.32 -10.13
N ALA A 210 -1.84 -11.19 -10.32
CA ALA A 210 -2.29 -10.12 -11.21
C ALA A 210 -2.37 -10.54 -12.68
N THR A 211 -1.76 -11.66 -13.09
CA THR A 211 -1.74 -12.12 -14.48
C THR A 211 -2.99 -12.92 -14.90
N ARG A 212 -3.89 -13.24 -13.96
CA ARG A 212 -5.05 -14.12 -14.17
C ARG A 212 -6.41 -13.40 -14.08
N SER A 213 -6.46 -12.15 -14.52
CA SER A 213 -7.63 -11.26 -14.43
C SER A 213 -8.44 -11.19 -15.73
#